data_AF-A0A2E6HBI1-F1
#
_entry.id   AF-A0A2E6HBI1-F1
#
_cell.length_a   1.000
_cell.length_b   1.000
_cell.length_c   1.000
_cell.angle_alpha   90.00
_cell.angle_beta   90.00
_cell.angle_gamma   90.00
#
_symmetry.space_group_name_H-M   'P 1'
#
loop_
_entity.id
_entity.type
_entity.pdbx_description
1 polymer ?
#
loop_
_entity_poly.entity_id
_entity_poly.type
_entity_poly.pdbx_seq_one_letter_code
_entity_poly.pdbx_strand_id
1 'polypeptide(L)'
;MTSPQYIQSIVEKFYAKAVVDPIIGFHFRKIQEFEGDNPLRPPMEAFASHIPRIVNFWRMQLLGEHGLESEPFNLLKAHAYLGVKRAQVNRWLILFNETLDESEGDEEFITLWKQKAAHFGAKIR
;
A
#
# COMPACT_ATOMS: atom_id res chain seq x y z
N MET A 1 -0.73 -3.54 -19.02
CA MET A 1 -2.06 -3.98 -18.54
C MET A 1 -2.48 -3.06 -17.40
N THR A 2 -3.66 -2.42 -17.47
CA THR A 2 -4.11 -1.39 -16.50
C THR A 2 -5.48 -1.78 -15.91
N SER A 3 -5.57 -2.93 -15.25
CA SER A 3 -6.82 -3.49 -14.73
C SER A 3 -6.89 -3.48 -13.20
N PRO A 4 -8.10 -3.58 -12.60
CA PRO A 4 -8.25 -3.80 -11.16
C PRO A 4 -7.47 -5.01 -10.62
N GLN A 5 -7.42 -6.09 -11.41
CA GLN A 5 -6.67 -7.30 -11.06
C GLN A 5 -5.16 -7.05 -11.05
N TYR A 6 -4.65 -6.25 -11.99
CA TYR A 6 -3.25 -5.82 -11.97
C TYR A 6 -2.95 -4.98 -10.72
N ILE A 7 -3.82 -4.03 -10.37
CA ILE A 7 -3.67 -3.23 -9.16
C ILE A 7 -3.65 -4.11 -7.90
N GLN A 8 -4.57 -5.07 -7.81
CA GLN A 8 -4.62 -6.03 -6.72
C GLN A 8 -3.31 -6.83 -6.61
N SER A 9 -2.82 -7.37 -7.72
CA SER A 9 -1.56 -8.13 -7.74
C SER A 9 -0.38 -7.31 -7.24
N ILE A 10 -0.26 -6.04 -7.64
CA ILE A 10 0.80 -5.14 -7.17
C ILE A 10 0.67 -4.87 -5.67
N VAL A 11 -0.54 -4.61 -5.17
CA VAL A 11 -0.77 -4.38 -3.74
C VAL A 11 -0.39 -5.62 -2.93
N GLU A 12 -0.81 -6.81 -3.34
CA GLU A 12 -0.47 -8.06 -2.65
C GLU A 12 1.04 -8.32 -2.65
N LYS A 13 1.72 -8.14 -3.79
CA LYS A 13 3.19 -8.24 -3.89
C LYS A 13 3.89 -7.23 -2.99
N PHE A 14 3.37 -6.01 -2.90
CA PHE A 14 3.91 -5.00 -2.00
C PHE A 14 3.73 -5.39 -0.52
N TYR A 15 2.55 -5.88 -0.13
CA TYR A 15 2.31 -6.34 1.25
C TYR A 15 3.24 -7.49 1.63
N ALA A 16 3.50 -8.42 0.71
CA ALA A 16 4.43 -9.52 0.94
C ALA A 16 5.85 -9.04 1.34
N LYS A 17 6.29 -7.87 0.84
CA LYS A 17 7.56 -7.23 1.23
C LYS A 17 7.41 -6.36 2.48
N ALA A 18 6.39 -5.52 2.53
CA ALA A 18 6.26 -4.45 3.52
C ALA A 18 5.98 -4.96 4.93
N VAL A 19 5.18 -6.02 5.09
CA VAL A 19 4.76 -6.51 6.41
C VAL A 19 5.91 -7.19 7.19
N VAL A 20 6.92 -7.68 6.48
CA VAL A 20 8.13 -8.30 7.03
C VAL A 20 9.34 -7.38 7.06
N ASP A 21 9.20 -6.14 6.56
CA ASP A 21 10.31 -5.19 6.51
C ASP A 21 10.75 -4.77 7.92
N PRO A 22 12.05 -4.78 8.24
CA PRO A 22 12.55 -4.49 9.57
C PRO A 22 12.31 -3.03 10.04
N ILE A 23 12.06 -2.10 9.12
CA ILE A 23 11.89 -0.67 9.43
C ILE A 23 10.40 -0.30 9.54
N ILE A 24 9.55 -0.83 8.66
CA ILE A 24 8.13 -0.43 8.58
C ILE A 24 7.15 -1.53 8.98
N GLY A 25 7.55 -2.80 9.02
CA GLY A 25 6.65 -3.94 9.28
C GLY A 25 5.91 -3.83 10.61
N PHE A 26 6.49 -3.14 11.60
CA PHE A 26 5.83 -2.93 12.90
C PHE A 26 4.58 -2.06 12.84
N HIS A 27 4.46 -1.17 11.84
CA HIS A 27 3.22 -0.41 11.64
C HIS A 27 2.10 -1.31 11.13
N PHE A 28 2.41 -2.29 10.26
CA PHE A 28 1.43 -3.23 9.73
C PHE A 28 0.88 -4.16 10.81
N ARG A 29 1.68 -4.52 11.83
CA ARG A 29 1.18 -5.30 12.98
C ARG A 29 0.06 -4.62 13.77
N LYS A 30 -0.09 -3.30 13.65
CA LYS A 30 -1.17 -2.54 14.32
C LYS A 30 -2.53 -2.67 13.63
N ILE A 31 -2.55 -3.19 12.40
CA ILE A 31 -3.76 -3.33 11.58
C ILE A 31 -4.02 -4.79 11.17
N GLN A 32 -3.18 -5.73 11.60
CA GLN A 32 -3.43 -7.15 11.39
C GLN A 32 -4.65 -7.58 12.22
N GLU A 33 -5.51 -8.39 11.63
CA GLU A 33 -6.74 -8.88 12.28
C GLU A 33 -6.45 -10.02 13.26
N PHE A 34 -5.40 -10.79 13.01
CA PHE A 34 -4.93 -11.86 13.86
C PHE A 34 -3.42 -12.06 13.71
N GLU A 35 -2.82 -12.76 14.69
CA GLU A 35 -1.42 -13.16 14.64
C GLU A 35 -1.29 -14.56 14.01
N GLY A 36 -0.23 -14.77 13.22
CA GLY A 36 0.14 -16.11 12.74
C GLY A 36 1.22 -16.76 13.61
N ASP A 37 1.77 -17.88 13.14
CA ASP A 37 2.79 -18.66 13.89
C ASP A 37 4.08 -17.88 14.18
N ASN A 38 4.42 -16.89 13.35
CA ASN A 38 5.58 -16.02 13.53
C ASN A 38 5.14 -14.56 13.69
N PRO A 39 5.37 -13.92 14.86
CA PRO A 39 4.91 -12.56 15.12
C PRO A 39 5.58 -11.48 14.25
N LEU A 40 6.69 -11.80 13.59
CA LEU A 40 7.39 -10.92 12.65
C LEU A 40 7.03 -11.20 11.18
N ARG A 41 6.20 -12.22 10.91
CA ARG A 41 5.77 -12.62 9.58
C ARG A 41 4.27 -12.92 9.59
N PRO A 42 3.42 -11.88 9.72
CA PRO A 42 1.99 -12.08 9.66
C PRO A 42 1.59 -12.69 8.31
N PRO A 43 0.63 -13.64 8.31
CA PRO A 43 0.10 -14.20 7.07
C PRO A 43 -0.69 -13.13 6.31
N MET A 44 -0.84 -13.29 4.99
CA MET A 44 -1.52 -12.29 4.15
C MET A 44 -3.00 -12.15 4.54
N GLU A 45 -3.61 -13.25 4.97
CA GLU A 45 -4.98 -13.37 5.44
C GLU A 45 -5.24 -12.46 6.66
N ALA A 46 -4.22 -12.11 7.43
CA ALA A 46 -4.35 -11.16 8.54
C ALA A 46 -4.67 -9.73 8.08
N PHE A 47 -4.63 -9.45 6.78
CA PHE A 47 -4.96 -8.15 6.18
C PHE A 47 -6.19 -8.21 5.27
N ALA A 48 -7.05 -9.23 5.40
CA ALA A 48 -8.18 -9.50 4.51
C ALA A 48 -9.17 -8.33 4.35
N SER A 49 -9.44 -7.55 5.40
CA SER A 49 -10.27 -6.34 5.30
C SER A 49 -9.51 -5.09 4.87
N HIS A 50 -8.18 -5.10 4.96
CA HIS A 50 -7.36 -3.92 4.70
C HIS A 50 -6.88 -3.84 3.25
N ILE A 51 -6.40 -4.94 2.67
CA ILE A 51 -5.93 -4.98 1.28
C ILE A 51 -7.00 -4.49 0.28
N PRO A 52 -8.27 -4.93 0.35
CA PRO A 52 -9.31 -4.43 -0.56
C PRO A 52 -9.47 -2.91 -0.54
N ARG A 53 -9.31 -2.28 0.63
CA ARG A 53 -9.40 -0.82 0.79
C ARG A 53 -8.23 -0.11 0.11
N ILE A 54 -7.03 -0.68 0.18
CA ILE A 54 -5.85 -0.15 -0.53
C ILE A 54 -5.99 -0.33 -2.04
N VAL A 55 -6.53 -1.47 -2.49
CA VAL A 55 -6.85 -1.70 -3.91
C VAL A 55 -7.87 -0.69 -4.41
N ASN A 56 -8.97 -0.48 -3.67
CA ASN A 56 -9.97 0.53 -4.00
C ASN A 56 -9.38 1.94 -4.04
N PHE A 57 -8.54 2.30 -3.07
CA PHE A 57 -7.81 3.57 -3.08
C PHE A 57 -7.05 3.75 -4.39
N TRP A 58 -6.24 2.78 -4.81
CA TRP A 58 -5.47 2.88 -6.04
C TRP A 58 -6.33 2.88 -7.31
N ARG A 59 -7.42 2.10 -7.35
CA ARG A 59 -8.39 2.15 -8.46
C ARG A 59 -8.99 3.54 -8.62
N MET A 60 -9.39 4.18 -7.52
CA MET A 60 -9.87 5.57 -7.57
C MET A 60 -8.78 6.54 -8.07
N GLN A 61 -7.52 6.35 -7.66
CA GLN A 61 -6.44 7.28 -8.01
C GLN A 61 -5.88 7.11 -9.42
N LEU A 62 -5.92 5.89 -9.97
CA LEU A 62 -5.27 5.53 -11.23
C LEU A 62 -6.27 5.31 -12.36
N LEU A 63 -7.43 4.72 -12.06
CA LEU A 63 -8.47 4.40 -13.05
C LEU A 63 -9.61 5.43 -13.03
N GLY A 64 -9.63 6.35 -12.05
CA GLY A 64 -10.68 7.35 -11.92
C GLY A 64 -12.02 6.77 -11.48
N GLU A 65 -12.04 5.56 -10.90
CA GLU A 65 -13.25 4.95 -10.38
C GLU A 65 -13.84 5.77 -9.21
N HIS A 66 -15.16 5.70 -9.03
CA HIS A 66 -15.89 6.43 -8.00
C HIS A 66 -16.81 5.48 -7.20
N GLY A 67 -17.14 5.86 -5.97
CA GLY A 67 -18.09 5.10 -5.13
C GLY A 67 -17.57 3.74 -4.61
N LEU A 68 -16.25 3.51 -4.63
CA LEU A 68 -15.64 2.28 -4.11
C LEU A 68 -15.53 2.24 -2.58
N GLU A 69 -15.67 3.38 -1.91
CA GLU A 69 -15.64 3.52 -0.46
C GLU A 69 -16.86 4.33 -0.01
N SER A 70 -17.45 3.97 1.13
CA SER A 70 -18.65 4.62 1.67
C SER A 70 -18.37 6.00 2.26
N GLU A 71 -17.13 6.26 2.68
CA GLU A 71 -16.70 7.53 3.26
C GLU A 71 -15.48 8.11 2.52
N PRO A 72 -15.36 9.46 2.44
CA PRO A 72 -14.18 10.09 1.87
C PRO A 72 -12.91 9.67 2.61
N PHE A 73 -11.98 9.05 1.88
CA PHE A 73 -10.72 8.59 2.47
C PHE A 73 -9.78 9.78 2.75
N ASN A 74 -9.61 10.10 4.03
CA ASN A 74 -8.62 11.08 4.48
C ASN A 74 -7.31 10.37 4.86
N LEU A 75 -6.38 10.30 3.91
CA LEU A 75 -5.08 9.64 4.06
C LEU A 75 -4.30 10.12 5.30
N LEU A 76 -4.29 11.42 5.58
CA LEU A 76 -3.54 11.98 6.72
C LEU A 76 -4.12 11.52 8.04
N LYS A 77 -5.45 11.65 8.18
CA LYS A 77 -6.16 11.23 9.39
C LYS A 77 -5.98 9.73 9.65
N ALA A 78 -5.99 8.91 8.60
CA ALA A 78 -5.83 7.46 8.70
C ALA A 78 -4.45 7.04 9.24
N HIS A 79 -3.40 7.84 9.02
CA HIS A 79 -2.02 7.48 9.40
C HIS A 79 -1.47 8.31 10.56
N ALA A 80 -2.17 9.36 11.01
CA ALA A 80 -1.69 10.29 12.05
C ALA A 80 -1.30 9.57 13.36
N TYR A 81 -2.11 8.60 13.80
CA TYR A 81 -1.87 7.86 15.05
C TYR A 81 -0.60 7.00 15.03
N LEU A 82 -0.07 6.67 13.84
CA LEU A 82 1.14 5.87 13.70
C LEU A 82 2.41 6.66 14.05
N GLY A 83 2.36 8.00 14.01
CA GLY A 83 3.53 8.85 14.25
C GLY A 83 4.67 8.57 13.26
N VAL A 84 4.33 8.23 12.01
CA VAL A 84 5.27 7.80 10.98
C VAL A 84 6.35 8.86 10.77
N LYS A 85 7.61 8.44 10.73
CA LYS A 85 8.75 9.32 10.45
C LYS A 85 9.04 9.37 8.97
N ARG A 86 9.64 10.48 8.50
CA ARG A 86 10.07 10.65 7.10
C ARG A 86 10.88 9.46 6.57
N ALA A 87 11.79 8.92 7.37
CA ALA A 87 12.58 7.75 6.97
C ALA A 87 11.74 6.49 6.72
N GLN A 88 10.65 6.29 7.48
CA GLN A 88 9.72 5.18 7.32
C GLN A 88 8.86 5.36 6.07
N VAL A 89 8.38 6.58 5.80
CA VAL A 89 7.69 6.90 4.53
C VAL A 89 8.61 6.67 3.33
N ASN A 90 9.87 7.09 3.42
CA ASN A 90 10.85 6.86 2.36
C ASN A 90 11.09 5.35 2.15
N ARG A 91 11.18 4.56 3.22
CA ARG A 91 11.32 3.11 3.11
C ARG A 91 10.11 2.47 2.44
N TRP A 92 8.90 2.91 2.80
CA TRP A 92 7.66 2.48 2.14
C TRP A 92 7.71 2.78 0.63
N LEU A 93 8.13 3.99 0.23
CA LEU A 93 8.22 4.40 -1.17
C LEU A 93 9.26 3.57 -1.94
N ILE A 94 10.39 3.26 -1.33
CA ILE A 94 11.43 2.41 -1.93
C ILE A 94 10.84 1.02 -2.24
N LEU A 95 10.28 0.36 -1.23
CA LEU A 95 9.68 -0.99 -1.40
C LEU A 95 8.54 -0.99 -2.42
N PHE A 96 7.73 0.07 -2.43
CA PHE A 96 6.62 0.20 -3.38
C PHE A 96 7.13 0.37 -4.82
N ASN A 97 8.13 1.21 -5.03
CA ASN A 97 8.76 1.39 -6.34
C ASN A 97 9.45 0.12 -6.82
N GLU A 98 10.16 -0.60 -5.94
CA GLU A 98 10.76 -1.90 -6.27
C GLU A 98 9.70 -2.90 -6.73
N THR A 99 8.54 -2.98 -6.05
CA THR A 99 7.43 -3.85 -6.47
C THR A 99 6.88 -3.48 -7.86
N LEU A 100 6.82 -2.18 -8.18
CA LEU A 100 6.39 -1.72 -9.51
C LEU A 100 7.44 -2.05 -10.58
N ASP A 101 8.72 -1.86 -10.27
CA ASP A 101 9.85 -2.15 -11.17
C ASP A 101 9.97 -3.64 -11.50
N GLU A 102 9.61 -4.52 -10.57
CA GLU A 102 9.57 -5.98 -10.79
C GLU A 102 8.31 -6.45 -11.53
N SER A 103 7.37 -5.55 -11.83
CA SER A 103 6.12 -5.93 -12.46
C SER A 103 6.16 -5.82 -13.98
N GLU A 104 5.56 -6.81 -14.65
CA GLU A 104 5.28 -6.71 -16.08
C GLU A 104 4.04 -5.84 -16.26
N GLY A 105 4.23 -4.61 -16.75
CA GLY A 105 3.18 -3.61 -16.81
C GLY A 105 3.40 -2.60 -17.93
N ASP A 106 2.40 -1.74 -18.12
CA ASP A 106 2.53 -0.61 -19.03
C ASP A 106 3.43 0.46 -18.38
N GLU A 107 4.49 0.89 -19.08
CA GLU A 107 5.51 1.78 -18.50
C GLU A 107 4.93 3.16 -18.11
N GLU A 108 4.00 3.69 -18.91
CA GLU A 108 3.33 4.95 -18.61
C GLU A 108 2.47 4.81 -17.35
N PHE A 109 1.72 3.71 -17.23
CA PHE A 109 0.92 3.41 -16.05
C PHE A 109 1.77 3.24 -14.78
N ILE A 110 2.89 2.52 -14.87
CA ILE A 110 3.85 2.38 -13.77
C ILE A 110 4.41 3.75 -13.37
N THR A 111 4.79 4.57 -14.34
CA THR A 111 5.30 5.92 -14.11
C THR A 111 4.27 6.80 -13.40
N LEU A 112 3.02 6.79 -13.85
CA LEU A 112 1.91 7.47 -13.20
C LEU A 112 1.73 6.99 -11.75
N TRP A 113 1.81 5.68 -11.52
CA TRP A 113 1.65 5.12 -10.19
C TRP A 113 2.77 5.59 -9.25
N LYS A 114 4.04 5.56 -9.69
CA LYS A 114 5.16 6.10 -8.92
C LYS A 114 4.98 7.58 -8.59
N GLN A 115 4.50 8.39 -9.53
CA GLN A 115 4.21 9.81 -9.30
C GLN A 115 3.11 10.00 -8.24
N LYS A 116 2.02 9.22 -8.31
CA LYS A 116 0.95 9.26 -7.29
C LYS A 116 1.45 8.81 -5.93
N ALA A 117 2.22 7.73 -5.86
CA ALA A 117 2.84 7.26 -4.62
C ALA A 117 3.72 8.34 -3.98
N ALA A 118 4.60 8.98 -4.77
CA ALA A 118 5.42 10.09 -4.31
C ALA A 118 4.59 11.27 -3.81
N HIS A 119 3.52 11.65 -4.53
CA HIS A 119 2.59 12.71 -4.11
C HIS A 119 1.93 12.43 -2.76
N PHE A 120 1.43 11.21 -2.55
CA PHE A 120 0.80 10.84 -1.29
C PHE A 120 1.81 10.69 -0.15
N GLY A 121 2.98 10.10 -0.42
CA GLY A 121 4.08 10.04 0.54
C GLY A 121 4.53 11.43 0.98
N ALA A 122 4.53 12.41 0.07
CA ALA A 122 4.86 13.80 0.37
C ALA A 122 3.86 14.50 1.28
N LYS A 123 2.63 13.98 1.42
CA LYS A 123 1.61 14.52 2.33
C LYS A 123 1.70 13.92 3.73
N ILE A 124 2.11 12.65 3.85
CA ILE A 124 2.22 11.95 5.15
C ILE A 124 3.43 12.44 5.97
N ARG A 125 4.48 12.94 5.30
CA ARG A 125 5.76 13.34 5.90
C ARG A 125 5.78 14.70 6.57
#